data_AF-A0A7C5C490-F1
#
_entry.id   AF-A0A7C5C490-F1
#
_cell.length_a   1.000
_cell.length_b   1.000
_cell.length_c   1.000
_cell.angle_alpha   90.00
_cell.angle_beta   90.00
_cell.angle_gamma   90.00
#
_symmetry.space_group_name_H-M   'P 1'
#
loop_
_entity.id
_entity.type
_entity.pdbx_description
1 polymer ?
#
loop_
_entity_poly.entity_id
_entity_poly.type
_entity_poly.pdbx_seq_one_letter_code
_entity_poly.pdbx_strand_id
1 'polypeptide(L)'
;MNQLGKGTKRISVLAVLFFVSVLAFGQKIDLTVLATSDVHNNYLPYDYFSDMPTEQYGLVKLATAIEAQRQTKQNVLLVDNGDTLQGNPFGEYLAKNPPQRGQISPIMRLMNAMGYDAMTLGNHEFNYGLDYLNKVTSGANFPVV
;
A
#
# COMPACT_ATOMS: atom_id res chain seq x y z
N MET A 1 -76.70 31.27 32.53
CA MET A 1 -75.90 30.89 31.34
C MET A 1 -74.46 31.27 31.61
N ASN A 2 -73.59 30.25 31.62
CA ASN A 2 -72.13 30.22 31.39
C ASN A 2 -71.21 31.27 32.05
N GLN A 3 -70.05 30.94 32.63
CA GLN A 3 -69.33 29.70 32.93
C GLN A 3 -68.13 30.10 33.81
N LEU A 4 -67.69 29.18 34.65
CA LEU A 4 -66.52 29.28 35.53
C LEU A 4 -65.20 29.36 34.76
N GLY A 5 -64.15 29.84 35.44
CA GLY A 5 -62.78 29.63 34.97
C GLY A 5 -61.65 30.26 35.79
N LYS A 6 -61.60 30.04 37.11
CA LYS A 6 -60.36 30.22 37.88
C LYS A 6 -59.34 29.17 37.43
N GLY A 7 -58.12 29.59 37.08
CA GLY A 7 -57.05 28.68 36.69
C GLY A 7 -55.67 29.32 36.77
N THR A 8 -55.17 29.52 37.98
CA THR A 8 -53.74 29.69 38.24
C THR A 8 -52.98 28.44 37.81
N LYS A 9 -52.04 28.55 36.86
CA LYS A 9 -50.99 27.54 36.63
C LYS A 9 -49.62 28.19 36.87
N ARG A 10 -49.10 28.03 38.08
CA ARG A 10 -47.66 27.81 38.30
C ARG A 10 -47.37 26.34 37.96
N ILE A 11 -46.09 25.97 37.84
CA ILE A 11 -45.49 24.64 37.50
C ILE A 11 -44.96 24.67 36.06
N SER A 12 -43.67 24.49 35.74
CA SER A 12 -42.47 24.24 36.53
C SER A 12 -41.26 24.53 35.65
N VAL A 13 -40.20 25.07 36.25
CA VAL A 13 -38.83 24.88 35.73
C VAL A 13 -38.57 23.37 35.81
N LEU A 14 -38.51 22.66 34.69
CA LEU A 14 -38.02 21.30 34.66
C LEU A 14 -37.14 21.09 33.43
N ALA A 15 -35.90 20.74 33.75
CA ALA A 15 -34.76 20.55 32.88
C ALA A 15 -35.03 19.62 31.69
N VAL A 16 -34.55 20.04 30.52
CA VAL A 16 -33.68 19.19 29.68
C VAL A 16 -32.74 20.20 29.01
N LEU A 17 -31.58 20.56 29.59
CA LEU A 17 -30.31 19.87 29.31
C LEU A 17 -30.33 19.04 28.02
N PHE A 18 -30.79 19.63 26.91
CA PHE A 18 -30.48 19.15 25.57
C PHE A 18 -29.08 19.66 25.20
N PHE A 19 -28.11 19.46 26.09
CA PHE A 19 -26.75 19.25 25.64
C PHE A 19 -26.78 17.88 24.98
N VAL A 20 -27.18 17.86 23.71
CA VAL A 20 -26.79 16.77 22.83
C VAL A 20 -25.28 16.88 22.81
N SER A 21 -24.63 16.14 23.70
CA SER A 21 -23.30 15.68 23.43
C SER A 21 -23.43 14.90 22.14
N VAL A 22 -23.17 15.58 21.01
CA VAL A 22 -22.79 14.88 19.80
C VAL A 22 -21.51 14.19 20.21
N LEU A 23 -21.63 12.97 20.69
CA LEU A 23 -20.51 12.06 20.75
C LEU A 23 -20.10 11.94 19.29
N ALA A 24 -19.05 12.66 18.92
CA ALA A 24 -18.35 12.42 17.69
C ALA A 24 -17.81 11.00 17.80
N PHE A 25 -18.60 10.03 17.36
CA PHE A 25 -18.15 8.67 17.18
C PHE A 25 -17.17 8.69 16.01
N GLY A 26 -15.92 9.04 16.30
CA GLY A 26 -14.81 8.77 15.39
C GLY A 26 -14.76 7.27 15.19
N GLN A 27 -15.03 6.80 13.98
CA GLN A 27 -14.80 5.40 13.65
C GLN A 27 -13.29 5.13 13.72
N LYS A 28 -12.90 4.19 14.56
CA LYS A 28 -11.52 3.70 14.62
C LYS A 28 -11.32 2.74 13.45
N ILE A 29 -10.42 3.09 12.55
CA ILE A 29 -9.99 2.22 11.46
C ILE A 29 -8.60 1.70 11.82
N ASP A 30 -8.47 0.39 11.96
CA ASP A 30 -7.17 -0.25 12.10
C ASP A 30 -6.60 -0.49 10.69
N LEU A 31 -5.54 0.26 10.36
CA LEU A 31 -4.82 0.18 9.09
C LEU A 31 -3.43 -0.41 9.33
N THR A 32 -3.05 -1.41 8.52
CA THR A 32 -1.70 -1.98 8.50
C THR A 32 -1.01 -1.56 7.23
N VAL A 33 0.20 -1.02 7.34
CA VAL A 33 1.05 -0.69 6.19
C VAL A 33 2.28 -1.59 6.24
N LEU A 34 2.41 -2.42 5.21
CA LEU A 34 3.59 -3.23 4.95
C LEU A 34 4.43 -2.49 3.91
N ALA A 35 5.74 -2.41 4.13
CA ALA A 35 6.63 -1.70 3.23
C ALA A 35 7.84 -2.57 2.86
N THR A 36 8.23 -2.52 1.60
CA THR A 36 9.54 -2.95 1.12
C THR A 36 10.37 -1.73 0.72
N SER A 37 11.69 -1.88 0.71
CA SER A 37 12.65 -0.84 0.33
C SER A 37 13.91 -1.52 -0.15
N ASP A 38 14.62 -0.90 -1.10
CA ASP A 38 15.97 -1.29 -1.50
C ASP A 38 16.05 -2.77 -1.92
N VAL A 39 15.00 -3.25 -2.61
CA VAL A 39 14.93 -4.65 -3.05
C VAL A 39 16.09 -4.97 -4.01
N HIS A 40 16.53 -3.98 -4.78
CA HIS A 40 17.71 -4.04 -5.62
C HIS A 40 17.76 -5.24 -6.59
N ASN A 41 16.60 -5.55 -7.21
CA ASN A 41 16.37 -6.75 -8.03
C ASN A 41 16.55 -8.11 -7.33
N ASN A 42 16.69 -8.17 -6.00
CA ASN A 42 16.79 -9.42 -5.24
C ASN A 42 15.41 -10.06 -5.04
N TYR A 43 14.77 -10.45 -6.15
CA TYR A 43 13.43 -11.03 -6.13
C TYR A 43 13.44 -12.50 -5.74
N LEU A 44 14.40 -13.26 -6.26
CA LEU A 44 14.59 -14.67 -5.96
C LEU A 44 15.63 -14.85 -4.84
N PRO A 45 15.54 -15.94 -4.05
CA PRO A 45 16.55 -16.31 -3.07
C PRO A 45 17.78 -16.93 -3.76
N TYR A 46 18.43 -16.14 -4.62
CA TYR A 46 19.53 -16.59 -5.47
C TYR A 46 20.60 -15.51 -5.62
N ASP A 47 21.85 -15.87 -5.35
CA ASP A 47 23.03 -15.05 -5.58
C ASP A 47 23.58 -15.31 -6.98
N TYR A 48 23.35 -14.37 -7.89
CA TYR A 48 23.81 -14.46 -9.28
C TYR A 48 25.33 -14.27 -9.45
N PHE A 49 26.04 -13.75 -8.45
CA PHE A 49 27.51 -13.62 -8.52
C PHE A 49 28.20 -14.94 -8.17
N SER A 50 27.67 -15.61 -7.14
CA SER A 50 28.18 -16.91 -6.67
C SER A 50 27.52 -18.10 -7.38
N ASP A 51 26.52 -17.85 -8.22
CA ASP A 51 25.72 -18.85 -8.96
C ASP A 51 25.11 -19.92 -8.02
N MET A 52 24.53 -19.47 -6.90
CA MET A 52 24.00 -20.37 -5.87
C MET A 52 22.75 -19.82 -5.16
N PRO A 53 21.88 -20.70 -4.62
CA PRO A 53 20.79 -20.27 -3.76
C PRO A 53 21.29 -19.58 -2.48
N THR A 54 20.48 -18.68 -1.92
CA THR A 54 20.78 -17.98 -0.66
C THR A 54 19.54 -17.83 0.19
N GLU A 55 19.72 -17.92 1.51
CA GLU A 55 18.63 -17.70 2.47
C GLU A 55 18.55 -16.25 2.98
N GLN A 56 19.51 -15.39 2.61
CA GLN A 56 19.66 -14.05 3.19
C GLN A 56 18.66 -13.03 2.64
N TYR A 57 18.25 -13.17 1.38
CA TYR A 57 17.37 -12.24 0.68
C TYR A 57 16.45 -12.95 -0.30
N GLY A 58 15.57 -12.19 -0.96
CA GLY A 58 14.59 -12.69 -1.92
C GLY A 58 13.19 -12.15 -1.60
N LEU A 59 12.70 -11.20 -2.40
CA LEU A 59 11.38 -10.59 -2.23
C LEU A 59 10.25 -11.65 -2.14
N VAL A 60 10.34 -12.72 -2.95
CA VAL A 60 9.32 -13.78 -2.97
C VAL A 60 9.18 -14.49 -1.62
N LYS A 61 10.20 -14.45 -0.76
CA LYS A 61 10.12 -15.00 0.61
C LYS A 61 9.11 -14.24 1.47
N LEU A 62 8.83 -12.98 1.15
CA LEU A 62 7.85 -12.16 1.87
C LEU A 62 6.40 -12.48 1.49
N ALA A 63 6.15 -13.14 0.35
CA ALA A 63 4.80 -13.36 -0.16
C ALA A 63 3.89 -14.07 0.86
N THR A 64 4.40 -15.13 1.51
CA THR A 64 3.65 -15.86 2.55
C THR A 64 3.36 -14.99 3.77
N ALA A 65 4.30 -14.16 4.19
CA ALA A 65 4.12 -13.28 5.35
C ALA A 65 3.11 -12.16 5.05
N ILE A 66 3.16 -11.57 3.85
CA ILE A 66 2.21 -10.57 3.37
C ILE A 66 0.80 -11.17 3.34
N GLU A 67 0.65 -12.37 2.78
CA GLU A 67 -0.64 -13.05 2.71
C GLU A 67 -1.20 -13.38 4.10
N ALA A 68 -0.35 -13.83 5.04
CA ALA A 68 -0.77 -14.04 6.42
C ALA A 68 -1.27 -12.76 7.10
N GLN A 69 -0.66 -11.59 6.81
CA GLN A 69 -1.18 -10.31 7.31
C GLN A 69 -2.54 -9.98 6.68
N ARG A 70 -2.71 -10.18 5.37
CA ARG A 70 -4.00 -9.95 4.68
C ARG A 70 -5.13 -10.85 5.18
N GLN A 71 -4.81 -12.06 5.63
CA GLN A 71 -5.80 -12.97 6.21
C GLN A 71 -6.25 -12.58 7.63
N THR A 72 -5.42 -11.83 8.36
CA THR A 72 -5.66 -11.48 9.77
C THR A 72 -6.07 -10.02 9.99
N LYS A 73 -5.91 -9.17 8.97
CA LYS A 73 -6.17 -7.73 9.03
C LYS A 73 -7.11 -7.31 7.90
N GLN A 74 -8.09 -6.46 8.23
CA GLN A 74 -9.09 -6.01 7.26
C GLN A 74 -8.53 -4.97 6.27
N ASN A 75 -7.74 -4.00 6.75
CA ASN A 75 -7.20 -2.91 5.93
C ASN A 75 -5.67 -3.04 5.91
N VAL A 76 -5.14 -3.57 4.81
CA VAL A 76 -3.69 -3.74 4.61
C VAL A 76 -3.29 -3.02 3.33
N LEU A 77 -2.27 -2.19 3.42
CA LEU A 77 -1.57 -1.63 2.28
C LEU A 77 -0.18 -2.27 2.19
N LEU A 78 0.26 -2.57 0.97
CA LEU A 78 1.61 -2.99 0.64
C LEU A 78 2.24 -1.93 -0.26
N VAL A 79 3.32 -1.29 0.20
CA VAL A 79 3.99 -0.22 -0.53
C VAL A 79 5.46 -0.52 -0.75
N ASP A 80 6.04 0.01 -1.82
CA ASP A 80 7.48 -0.08 -2.10
C ASP A 80 8.15 1.31 -2.04
N ASN A 81 9.30 1.39 -1.38
CA ASN A 81 10.01 2.64 -1.13
C ASN A 81 11.12 2.94 -2.16
N GLY A 82 11.14 2.24 -3.30
CA GLY A 82 12.10 2.49 -4.38
C GLY A 82 13.40 1.69 -4.24
N ASP A 83 14.33 1.95 -5.16
CA ASP A 83 15.55 1.18 -5.39
C ASP A 83 15.25 -0.31 -5.65
N THR A 84 14.31 -0.51 -6.57
CA THR A 84 13.74 -1.80 -6.94
C THR A 84 14.20 -2.23 -8.34
N LEU A 85 14.44 -1.29 -9.25
CA LEU A 85 14.69 -1.57 -10.68
C LEU A 85 16.15 -1.79 -11.07
N GLN A 86 17.11 -1.57 -10.17
CA GLN A 86 18.55 -1.79 -10.40
C GLN A 86 19.17 -2.52 -9.19
N GLY A 87 20.28 -3.24 -9.33
CA GLY A 87 21.06 -3.68 -8.16
C GLY A 87 21.90 -4.95 -8.34
N ASN A 88 21.45 -5.91 -9.13
CA ASN A 88 22.14 -7.20 -9.33
C ASN A 88 22.19 -7.60 -10.83
N PRO A 89 22.88 -8.70 -11.19
CA PRO A 89 23.01 -9.15 -12.59
C PRO A 89 21.68 -9.42 -13.28
N PHE A 90 20.64 -9.85 -12.55
CA PHE A 90 19.29 -10.01 -13.10
C PHE A 90 18.70 -8.67 -13.55
N GLY A 91 18.83 -7.62 -12.73
CA GLY A 91 18.42 -6.27 -13.09
C GLY A 91 19.17 -5.73 -14.31
N GLU A 92 20.48 -5.98 -14.40
CA GLU A 92 21.29 -5.58 -15.55
C GLU A 92 20.86 -6.31 -16.84
N TYR A 93 20.54 -7.59 -16.75
CA TYR A 93 19.99 -8.35 -17.87
C TYR A 93 18.66 -7.76 -18.37
N LEU A 94 17.75 -7.41 -17.45
CA LEU A 94 16.47 -6.78 -17.81
C LEU A 94 16.66 -5.39 -18.42
N ALA A 95 17.62 -4.61 -17.93
CA ALA A 95 17.94 -3.30 -18.50
C ALA A 95 18.44 -3.39 -19.95
N LYS A 96 19.23 -4.43 -20.27
CA LYS A 96 19.70 -4.73 -21.63
C LYS A 96 18.59 -5.31 -22.52
N ASN A 97 17.55 -5.90 -21.92
CA ASN A 97 16.44 -6.54 -22.61
C ASN A 97 15.09 -5.96 -22.12
N PRO A 98 14.84 -4.66 -22.34
CA PRO A 98 13.66 -4.00 -21.80
C PRO A 98 12.38 -4.58 -22.42
N PRO A 99 11.23 -4.49 -21.72
CA PRO A 99 9.96 -4.97 -22.26
C PRO A 99 9.63 -4.27 -23.58
N GLN A 100 9.13 -5.04 -24.54
CA GLN A 100 8.60 -4.48 -25.79
C GLN A 100 7.26 -3.79 -25.54
N ARG A 101 6.79 -3.03 -26.53
CA ARG A 101 5.50 -2.33 -26.44
C ARG A 101 4.38 -3.31 -26.09
N GLY A 102 3.62 -3.01 -25.03
CA GLY A 102 2.51 -3.84 -24.55
C GLY A 102 2.93 -5.02 -23.67
N GLN A 103 4.23 -5.24 -23.43
CA GLN A 103 4.71 -6.25 -22.49
C GLN A 103 4.89 -5.64 -21.11
N ILE A 104 4.45 -6.36 -20.09
CA ILE A 104 4.72 -6.04 -18.69
C ILE A 104 6.12 -6.57 -18.35
N SER A 105 6.95 -5.77 -17.69
CA SER A 105 8.26 -6.22 -17.20
C SER A 105 8.11 -7.38 -16.20
N PRO A 106 9.07 -8.31 -16.10
CA PRO A 106 9.02 -9.35 -15.07
C PRO A 106 8.89 -8.78 -13.65
N ILE A 107 9.52 -7.61 -13.41
CA ILE A 107 9.46 -6.88 -12.13
C ILE A 107 8.02 -6.45 -11.82
N MET A 108 7.38 -5.69 -12.71
CA MET A 108 6.02 -5.22 -12.44
C MET A 108 5.02 -6.37 -12.45
N ARG A 109 5.26 -7.44 -13.22
CA ARG A 109 4.43 -8.65 -13.14
C ARG A 109 4.46 -9.26 -11.73
N LEU A 110 5.64 -9.34 -11.12
CA LEU A 110 5.79 -9.83 -9.75
C LEU A 110 5.10 -8.90 -8.75
N MET A 111 5.36 -7.60 -8.81
CA MET A 111 4.75 -6.63 -7.89
C MET A 111 3.22 -6.61 -8.02
N ASN A 112 2.69 -6.67 -9.24
CA ASN A 112 1.25 -6.80 -9.48
C ASN A 112 0.70 -8.10 -8.86
N ALA A 113 1.40 -9.23 -9.01
CA ALA A 113 0.97 -10.51 -8.44
C ALA A 113 1.04 -10.52 -6.90
N MET A 114 1.98 -9.78 -6.31
CA MET A 114 2.06 -9.56 -4.86
C MET A 114 1.01 -8.57 -4.35
N GLY A 115 0.34 -7.84 -5.24
CA GLY A 115 -0.71 -6.87 -4.91
C GLY A 115 -0.16 -5.63 -4.21
N TYR A 116 0.90 -5.02 -4.72
CA TYR A 116 1.33 -3.71 -4.25
C TYR A 116 0.24 -2.65 -4.50
N ASP A 117 0.08 -1.75 -3.54
CA ASP A 117 -0.87 -0.64 -3.57
C ASP A 117 -0.23 0.66 -4.04
N ALA A 118 1.08 0.84 -3.86
CA ALA A 118 1.84 1.97 -4.39
C ALA A 118 3.35 1.68 -4.39
N MET A 119 4.08 2.42 -5.21
CA MET A 119 5.54 2.48 -5.21
C MET A 119 6.00 3.93 -5.35
N THR A 120 7.12 4.30 -4.75
CA THR A 120 7.85 5.55 -5.06
C THR A 120 9.12 5.24 -5.85
N LEU A 121 9.72 6.28 -6.43
CA LEU A 121 11.01 6.19 -7.11
C LEU A 121 12.17 6.47 -6.13
N GLY A 122 13.12 5.55 -6.04
CA GLY A 122 14.42 5.77 -5.43
C GLY A 122 15.40 6.38 -6.44
N ASN A 123 16.66 6.57 -6.03
CA ASN A 123 17.66 7.15 -6.92
C ASN A 123 18.12 6.17 -8.01
N HIS A 124 18.08 4.87 -7.75
CA HIS A 124 18.55 3.85 -8.69
C HIS A 124 17.56 3.55 -9.83
N GLU A 125 16.29 3.96 -9.71
CA GLU A 125 15.30 3.91 -10.79
C GLU A 125 15.74 4.69 -12.05
N PHE A 126 16.57 5.73 -11.88
CA PHE A 126 16.99 6.62 -12.97
C PHE A 126 18.26 6.16 -13.71
N ASN A 127 18.94 5.11 -13.21
CA ASN A 127 20.26 4.70 -13.72
C ASN A 127 20.26 4.29 -15.21
N TYR A 128 19.13 3.79 -15.70
CA TYR A 128 18.98 3.34 -17.09
C TYR A 128 18.20 4.33 -17.97
N GLY A 129 17.95 5.55 -17.46
CA GLY A 129 17.25 6.62 -18.16
C GLY A 129 15.72 6.52 -18.09
N LEU A 130 15.07 7.65 -18.39
CA LEU A 130 13.62 7.81 -18.26
C LEU A 130 12.83 6.89 -19.21
N ASP A 131 13.36 6.58 -20.39
CA ASP A 131 12.70 5.68 -21.33
C ASP A 131 12.57 4.25 -20.79
N TYR A 132 13.62 3.76 -20.13
CA TYR A 132 13.58 2.46 -19.45
C TYR A 132 12.59 2.50 -18.29
N LEU A 133 12.72 3.52 -17.44
CA LEU A 133 11.85 3.70 -16.28
C LEU A 133 10.38 3.68 -16.70
N ASN A 134 9.99 4.50 -17.68
CA ASN A 134 8.62 4.58 -18.19
C ASN A 134 8.14 3.25 -18.78
N LYS A 135 8.98 2.55 -19.54
CA LYS A 135 8.62 1.23 -20.10
C LYS A 135 8.35 0.21 -18.99
N VAL A 136 9.19 0.19 -17.97
CA VAL A 136 9.05 -0.75 -16.85
C VAL A 136 7.82 -0.43 -16.02
N THR A 137 7.66 0.82 -15.58
CA THR A 137 6.58 1.25 -14.67
C THR A 137 5.21 1.31 -15.33
N SER A 138 5.14 1.46 -16.67
CA SER A 138 3.86 1.43 -17.40
C SER A 138 3.07 0.12 -17.25
N GLY A 139 3.72 -0.95 -16.79
CA GLY A 139 3.08 -2.23 -16.50
C GLY A 139 2.54 -2.38 -15.07
N ALA A 140 2.70 -1.38 -14.19
CA ALA A 140 2.18 -1.44 -12.83
C ALA A 140 0.66 -1.28 -12.79
N ASN A 141 -0.02 -2.08 -11.96
CA ASN A 141 -1.46 -1.97 -11.69
C ASN A 141 -1.77 -1.01 -10.54
N PHE A 142 -0.75 -0.35 -10.01
CA PHE A 142 -0.78 0.56 -8.87
C PHE A 142 -0.06 1.87 -9.24
N PRO A 143 -0.35 2.98 -8.54
CA PRO A 143 0.35 4.24 -8.77
C PRO A 143 1.84 4.14 -8.42
N VAL A 144 2.67 4.66 -9.33
CA VAL A 144 4.07 4.99 -9.07
C VAL A 144 4.14 6.50 -8.91
N VAL A 145 4.48 6.98 -7.71
CA VAL A 145 4.41 8.39 -7.29
C VAL A 145 5.77 9.04 -7.07
#